data_AF-A0A554JVV2-F1
#
_entry.id   AF-A0A554JVV2-F1
#
_cell.length_a   1.000
_cell.length_b   1.000
_cell.length_c   1.000
_cell.angle_alpha   90.00
_cell.angle_beta   90.00
_cell.angle_gamma   90.00
#
_symmetry.space_group_name_H-M   'P 1'
#
loop_
_entity.id
_entity.type
_entity.pdbx_description
1 polymer ?
#
loop_
_entity_poly.entity_id
_entity_poly.type
_entity_poly.pdbx_seq_one_letter_code
_entity_poly.pdbx_strand_id
1 'polypeptide(L)'
;MPGPADFRITLDSAIEACFSRDLCYSPPMKRVQPGTAVLEVKFSTLLPVWFRDMLRQYNVQRESFSKYANAMEALRIYNPVPR
;
A
#
# COMPACT_ATOMS: atom_id res chain seq x y z
N MET A 1 -15.41 -13.86 -25.25
CA MET A 1 -15.58 -12.43 -24.91
C MET A 1 -14.65 -12.13 -23.74
N PRO A 2 -13.80 -11.09 -23.78
CA PRO A 2 -13.03 -10.72 -22.59
C PRO A 2 -13.99 -10.20 -21.52
N GLY A 3 -13.95 -10.81 -20.34
CA GLY A 3 -14.80 -10.45 -19.20
C GLY A 3 -14.29 -9.20 -18.44
N PRO A 4 -15.00 -8.73 -17.40
CA PRO A 4 -14.79 -7.44 -16.74
C PRO A 4 -13.56 -7.38 -15.80
N ALA A 5 -12.40 -7.86 -16.22
CA ALA A 5 -11.21 -8.03 -15.37
C ALA A 5 -9.93 -7.33 -15.86
N ASP A 6 -10.01 -6.39 -16.80
CA ASP A 6 -8.81 -5.79 -17.40
C ASP A 6 -8.26 -4.54 -16.67
N PHE A 7 -8.99 -4.01 -15.69
CA PHE A 7 -8.55 -2.86 -14.89
C PHE A 7 -9.19 -2.85 -13.49
N ARG A 8 -8.37 -2.83 -12.44
CA ARG A 8 -8.80 -2.78 -11.03
C ARG A 8 -7.97 -1.79 -10.25
N ILE A 9 -8.62 -1.08 -9.35
CA ILE A 9 -8.01 -0.08 -8.47
C ILE A 9 -8.41 -0.43 -7.04
N THR A 10 -7.45 -0.39 -6.12
CA THR A 10 -7.69 -0.44 -4.68
C THR A 10 -6.95 0.70 -3.99
N LEU A 11 -7.56 1.26 -2.95
CA LEU A 11 -6.97 2.30 -2.12
C LEU A 11 -6.93 1.81 -0.68
N ASP A 12 -5.74 1.60 -0.18
CA ASP A 12 -5.52 1.23 1.22
C ASP A 12 -5.12 2.50 1.99
N SER A 13 -5.90 2.85 3.00
CA SER A 13 -5.68 4.04 3.83
C SER A 13 -5.60 3.66 5.30
N ALA A 14 -4.99 4.52 6.11
CA ALA A 14 -4.80 4.29 7.54
C ALA A 14 -4.24 2.89 7.83
N ILE A 15 -3.17 2.51 7.12
CA ILE A 15 -2.53 1.21 7.30
C ILE A 15 -1.92 1.19 8.70
N GLU A 16 -2.25 0.18 9.49
CA GLU A 16 -1.70 -0.01 10.82
C GLU A 16 -1.16 -1.42 11.00
N ALA A 17 -0.19 -1.57 11.89
CA ALA A 17 0.43 -2.85 12.20
C ALA A 17 0.73 -2.96 13.69
N CYS A 18 0.76 -4.19 14.20
CA CYS A 18 1.25 -4.51 15.53
C CYS A 18 2.13 -5.77 15.47
N PHE A 19 2.91 -6.00 16.51
CA PHE A 19 3.57 -7.29 16.69
C PHE A 19 2.62 -8.21 17.46
N SER A 20 2.18 -9.31 16.85
CA SER A 20 1.38 -10.33 17.55
C SER A 20 2.11 -11.67 17.60
N ARG A 21 2.06 -12.33 18.76
CA ARG A 21 2.61 -13.67 18.98
C ARG A 21 1.56 -14.77 18.89
N ASP A 22 0.28 -14.39 18.94
CA ASP A 22 -0.86 -15.28 18.77
C ASP A 22 -1.93 -14.59 17.89
N LEU A 23 -2.88 -15.37 17.39
CA LEU A 23 -3.93 -14.86 16.51
C LEU A 23 -5.18 -14.40 17.29
N CYS A 24 -5.15 -14.48 18.62
CA CYS A 24 -6.32 -14.30 19.48
C CYS A 24 -6.32 -12.95 20.19
N TYR A 25 -5.16 -12.36 20.41
CA TYR A 25 -4.98 -11.06 21.01
C TYR A 25 -4.60 -10.01 19.95
N SER A 26 -5.26 -8.86 20.00
CA SER A 26 -4.93 -7.71 19.15
C SER A 26 -4.24 -6.64 20.01
N PRO A 27 -2.89 -6.58 20.01
CA PRO A 27 -2.18 -5.53 20.70
C PRO A 27 -2.46 -4.15 20.07
N PRO A 28 -2.11 -3.05 20.77
CA PRO A 28 -2.23 -1.71 20.21
C PRO A 28 -1.55 -1.60 18.83
N MET A 29 -2.30 -1.08 17.88
CA MET A 29 -1.86 -0.89 16.50
C MET A 29 -1.03 0.39 16.37
N LYS A 30 -0.01 0.35 15.51
CA LYS A 30 0.82 1.49 15.16
C LYS A 30 0.63 1.82 13.69
N ARG A 31 0.43 3.11 13.39
CA ARG A 31 0.29 3.59 12.02
C ARG A 31 1.55 3.34 11.20
N VAL A 32 1.37 2.74 10.03
CA VAL A 32 2.37 2.53 9.00
C VAL A 32 2.24 3.68 8.01
N GLN A 33 3.29 4.51 7.92
CA GLN A 33 3.35 5.68 7.04
C GLN A 33 2.15 6.65 7.20
N PRO A 34 2.05 7.37 8.32
CA PRO A 34 0.93 8.27 8.58
C PRO A 34 0.78 9.36 7.50
N GLY A 35 -0.47 9.64 7.11
CA GLY A 35 -0.79 10.71 6.15
C GLY A 35 -0.69 10.30 4.67
N THR A 36 -0.36 9.04 4.38
CA THR A 36 -0.37 8.50 3.02
C THR A 36 -1.50 7.48 2.83
N ALA A 37 -1.88 7.28 1.57
CA ALA A 37 -2.71 6.17 1.13
C ALA A 37 -1.99 5.46 -0.02
N VAL A 38 -2.14 4.14 -0.09
CA VAL A 38 -1.50 3.30 -1.11
C VAL A 38 -2.53 2.99 -2.17
N LEU A 39 -2.27 3.49 -3.39
CA LEU A 39 -3.08 3.22 -4.57
C LEU A 39 -2.45 2.05 -5.34
N GLU A 40 -3.13 0.90 -5.37
CA GLU A 40 -2.71 -0.26 -6.14
C GLU A 40 -3.59 -0.38 -7.39
N VAL A 41 -2.93 -0.50 -8.55
CA VAL A 41 -3.58 -0.48 -9.86
C VAL A 41 -3.16 -1.72 -10.63
N LYS A 42 -4.12 -2.58 -10.98
CA LYS A 42 -3.91 -3.83 -11.71
C LYS A 42 -4.55 -3.72 -13.09
N PHE A 43 -3.79 -4.04 -14.12
CA PHE A 43 -4.24 -4.06 -15.49
C PHE A 43 -3.50 -5.12 -16.29
N SER A 44 -4.13 -5.64 -17.34
CA SER A 44 -3.57 -6.73 -18.16
C SER A 44 -2.69 -6.22 -19.30
N THR A 45 -3.09 -5.13 -19.96
CA THR A 45 -2.47 -4.67 -21.21
C THR A 45 -2.04 -3.21 -21.13
N LEU A 46 -3.00 -2.29 -21.05
CA LEU A 46 -2.74 -0.86 -21.08
C LEU A 46 -3.50 -0.15 -19.96
N LEU A 47 -2.85 0.87 -19.40
CA LEU A 47 -3.48 1.77 -18.45
C LEU A 47 -4.44 2.71 -19.21
N PRO A 48 -5.70 2.86 -18.78
CA PRO A 48 -6.62 3.79 -19.41
C PRO A 48 -6.08 5.22 -19.42
N VAL A 49 -6.23 5.93 -20.55
CA VAL A 49 -5.68 7.28 -20.75
C VAL A 49 -6.19 8.25 -19.69
N TRP A 50 -7.50 8.24 -19.41
CA TRP A 50 -8.12 9.08 -18.38
C TRP A 50 -7.49 8.86 -16.99
N PHE A 51 -7.09 7.63 -16.68
CA PHE A 51 -6.50 7.31 -15.39
C PHE A 51 -5.05 7.77 -15.31
N ARG A 52 -4.29 7.62 -16.40
CA ARG A 52 -2.94 8.20 -16.51
C ARG A 52 -2.96 9.71 -16.31
N ASP A 53 -3.94 10.39 -16.91
CA ASP A 53 -4.05 11.84 -16.80
C ASP A 53 -4.45 12.27 -15.38
N MET A 54 -5.32 11.50 -14.72
CA MET A 54 -5.63 11.67 -13.29
C MET A 54 -4.38 11.50 -12.41
N LEU A 55 -3.59 10.44 -12.59
CA LEU A 55 -2.35 10.23 -11.82
C LEU A 55 -1.39 11.42 -11.96
N ARG A 56 -1.28 12.00 -13.17
CA ARG A 56 -0.46 13.18 -13.43
C ARG A 56 -1.02 14.43 -12.77
N GLN A 57 -2.32 14.66 -12.88
CA GLN A 57 -3.00 15.83 -12.30
C GLN A 57 -2.81 15.90 -10.78
N TYR A 58 -2.90 14.75 -10.10
CA TYR A 58 -2.74 14.67 -8.64
C TYR A 58 -1.29 14.38 -8.21
N ASN A 59 -0.34 14.38 -9.14
CA ASN A 59 1.09 14.09 -8.89
C ASN A 59 1.31 12.82 -8.05
N VAL A 60 0.55 11.76 -8.37
CA VAL A 60 0.62 10.48 -7.64
C VAL A 60 1.99 9.86 -7.88
N GLN A 61 2.73 9.65 -6.80
CA GLN A 61 4.07 9.07 -6.86
C GLN A 61 3.98 7.55 -7.08
N ARG A 62 4.74 7.06 -8.05
CA ARG A 62 4.88 5.62 -8.29
C ARG A 62 6.05 5.10 -7.48
N GLU A 63 5.75 4.37 -6.41
CA GLU A 63 6.76 3.80 -5.52
C GLU A 63 6.57 2.29 -5.37
N SER A 64 7.67 1.58 -5.08
CA SER A 64 7.58 0.20 -4.61
C SER A 64 7.18 0.22 -3.14
N PHE A 65 5.99 -0.27 -2.83
CA PHE A 65 5.46 -0.27 -1.46
C PHE A 65 5.12 -1.69 -1.01
N SER A 66 5.88 -2.21 -0.05
CA SER A 66 5.54 -3.45 0.65
C SER A 66 4.89 -3.13 1.99
N LYS A 67 3.61 -3.51 2.16
CA LYS A 67 2.87 -3.33 3.41
C LYS A 67 3.60 -3.99 4.59
N TYR A 68 4.08 -5.21 4.38
CA TYR A 68 4.79 -5.97 5.41
C TYR A 68 6.15 -5.36 5.77
N ALA A 69 6.98 -5.01 4.77
CA ALA A 69 8.29 -4.43 5.05
C ALA A 69 8.16 -3.08 5.76
N ASN A 70 7.26 -2.21 5.29
CA ASN A 70 7.00 -0.93 5.95
C ASN A 70 6.39 -1.11 7.34
N ALA A 71 5.55 -2.12 7.56
CA ALA A 71 5.05 -2.47 8.89
C ALA A 71 6.18 -2.92 9.81
N MET A 72 7.10 -3.75 9.34
CA MET A 72 8.27 -4.18 10.11
C MET A 72 9.17 -3.01 10.47
N GLU A 73 9.46 -2.11 9.54
CA GLU A 73 10.25 -0.90 9.81
C GLU A 73 9.53 0.05 10.78
N ALA A 74 8.21 0.23 10.64
CA ALA A 74 7.44 1.05 11.57
C ALA A 74 7.41 0.45 12.98
N LEU A 75 7.42 -0.88 13.12
CA LEU A 75 7.42 -1.59 14.40
C LEU A 75 8.83 -1.82 14.97
N ARG A 76 9.88 -1.69 14.16
CA ARG A 76 11.26 -1.81 14.60
C ARG A 76 11.67 -0.58 15.40
N ILE A 77 11.74 -0.73 16.71
CA ILE A 77 12.23 0.33 17.62
C ILE A 77 13.75 0.19 17.85
N TYR A 78 14.40 -0.91 17.43
CA TYR A 78 15.76 -1.25 17.95
C TYR A 78 16.84 -1.75 16.98
N ASN A 79 16.65 -1.79 15.64
CA ASN A 79 17.79 -2.00 14.72
C ASN A 79 17.44 -1.62 13.27
N PRO A 80 17.90 -0.47 12.76
CA PRO A 80 17.67 -0.10 11.36
C PRO A 80 18.45 -1.04 10.44
N VAL A 81 17.82 -1.47 9.34
CA VAL A 81 18.53 -2.15 8.23
C VAL A 81 19.30 -1.09 7.46
N PRO A 82 20.61 -1.24 7.23
CA PRO A 82 21.36 -0.34 6.36
C PRO A 82 20.74 -0.35 4.95
N ARG A 83 20.48 0.84 4.40
CA ARG A 83 20.04 1.02 3.01
C ARG A 83 21.23 1.14 2.09
#